data_AF-A0A933H409-F1
#
_entry.id   AF-A0A933H409-F1
#
_cell.length_a   1.000
_cell.length_b   1.000
_cell.length_c   1.000
_cell.angle_alpha   90.00
_cell.angle_beta   90.00
_cell.angle_gamma   90.00
#
_symmetry.space_group_name_H-M   'P 1'
#
loop_
_entity.id
_entity.type
_entity.pdbx_description
1 polymer ?
#
loop_
_entity_poly.entity_id
_entity_poly.type
_entity_poly.pdbx_seq_one_letter_code
_entity_poly.pdbx_strand_id
1 'polypeptide(L)'
;MTPVTIHDAALPPDLEDRVRRAAEPVVAKFLDVWLPAPARTAGARFLLGRIRDNWGRFHASLPRWRQALDCRGPDRVRVILLNTRLSPEKAGLHEVRLERSLPVVAFQHGVNREPNAPIRMIQVYFENNTADIFLAFSERGAAASDENHFARGPSIAVGIPIASWP
;
A
#
# COMPACT_ATOMS: atom_id res chain seq x y z
N MET A 1 -1.54 17.61 -15.59
CA MET A 1 -2.24 16.83 -14.55
C MET A 1 -3.57 17.49 -14.29
N THR A 2 -4.67 16.87 -14.70
CA THR A 2 -6.02 17.37 -14.39
C THR A 2 -6.27 17.15 -12.89
N PRO A 3 -6.72 18.15 -12.12
CA PRO A 3 -7.10 17.93 -10.73
C PRO A 3 -8.19 16.86 -10.69
N VAL A 4 -7.94 15.78 -9.96
CA VAL A 4 -8.97 14.76 -9.68
C VAL A 4 -9.91 15.41 -8.68
N THR A 5 -11.10 15.80 -9.12
CA THR A 5 -12.18 16.16 -8.21
C THR A 5 -12.51 14.93 -7.39
N ILE A 6 -12.15 14.94 -6.11
CA ILE A 6 -12.49 13.87 -5.18
C ILE A 6 -14.01 13.93 -5.02
N HIS A 7 -14.72 12.94 -5.56
CA HIS A 7 -16.12 12.76 -5.22
C HIS A 7 -16.19 12.44 -3.73
N ASP A 8 -16.85 13.29 -2.95
CA ASP A 8 -17.11 13.08 -1.53
C ASP A 8 -17.95 11.82 -1.33
N ALA A 9 -17.29 10.66 -1.34
CA ALA A 9 -17.84 9.51 -0.65
C ALA A 9 -17.97 9.94 0.81
N ALA A 10 -19.21 10.08 1.29
CA ALA A 10 -19.46 10.46 2.67
C ALA A 10 -18.65 9.54 3.58
N LEU A 11 -17.77 10.14 4.38
CA LEU A 11 -17.05 9.39 5.41
C LEU A 11 -18.10 8.77 6.33
N PRO A 12 -17.84 7.57 6.89
CA PRO A 12 -18.63 7.11 8.02
C PRO A 12 -18.75 8.26 9.05
N PRO A 13 -19.95 8.55 9.55
CA PRO A 13 -20.19 9.71 10.39
C PRO A 13 -19.34 9.70 11.68
N ASP A 14 -18.84 8.54 12.08
CA ASP A 14 -17.98 8.31 13.24
C ASP A 14 -16.49 8.15 12.90
N LEU A 15 -16.09 8.22 11.62
CA LEU A 15 -14.72 7.93 11.20
C LEU A 15 -13.71 8.90 11.82
N GLU A 16 -14.03 10.19 11.86
CA GLU A 16 -13.18 11.20 12.49
C GLU A 16 -12.93 10.87 13.97
N ASP A 17 -13.99 10.52 14.68
CA ASP A 17 -13.92 10.13 16.08
C ASP A 17 -13.14 8.83 16.29
N ARG A 18 -13.31 7.84 15.41
CA ARG A 18 -12.55 6.59 15.46
C ARG A 18 -11.07 6.81 15.18
N VAL A 19 -10.74 7.58 14.15
CA VAL A 19 -9.36 7.93 13.79
C VAL A 19 -8.72 8.70 14.92
N ARG A 20 -9.42 9.69 15.49
CA ARG A 20 -8.96 10.47 16.64
C ARG A 20 -8.67 9.57 17.83
N ARG A 21 -9.63 8.74 18.25
CA ARG A 21 -9.46 7.79 19.38
C ARG A 21 -8.30 6.80 19.15
N ALA A 22 -8.06 6.37 17.91
CA ALA A 22 -6.97 5.45 17.59
C ALA A 22 -5.60 6.16 17.49
N ALA A 23 -5.56 7.37 16.93
CA ALA A 23 -4.33 8.11 16.68
C ALA A 23 -3.84 8.88 17.91
N GLU A 24 -4.74 9.43 18.74
CA GLU A 24 -4.38 10.25 19.91
C GLU A 24 -3.44 9.51 20.88
N PRO A 25 -3.67 8.24 21.29
CA PRO A 25 -2.76 7.55 22.20
C PRO A 25 -1.38 7.29 21.58
N VAL A 26 -1.32 7.04 20.26
CA VAL A 26 -0.07 6.81 19.53
C VAL A 26 0.71 8.13 19.41
N VAL A 27 0.03 9.20 19.01
CA VAL A 27 0.58 10.55 18.91
C VAL A 27 1.07 11.03 20.26
N ALA A 28 0.27 10.85 21.32
CA ALA A 28 0.66 11.19 22.69
C ALA A 28 1.92 10.43 23.10
N LYS A 29 1.91 9.10 22.99
CA LYS A 29 3.05 8.24 23.35
C LYS A 29 4.35 8.63 22.64
N PHE A 30 4.30 8.97 21.35
CA PHE A 30 5.51 9.21 20.56
C PHE A 30 5.91 10.68 20.45
N LEU A 31 4.96 11.62 20.56
CA LEU A 31 5.19 13.04 20.29
C LEU A 31 5.03 13.94 21.53
N ASP A 32 4.48 13.46 22.65
CA ASP A 32 4.31 14.30 23.85
C ASP A 32 5.64 14.79 24.41
N VAL A 33 6.71 14.00 24.26
CA VAL A 33 8.06 14.36 24.70
C VAL A 33 8.71 15.40 23.77
N TRP A 34 8.27 15.48 22.51
CA TRP A 34 8.99 16.20 21.45
C TRP A 34 8.27 17.44 20.93
N LEU A 35 6.95 17.51 21.05
CA LEU A 35 6.14 18.57 20.44
C LEU A 35 5.29 19.30 21.49
N PRO A 36 5.25 20.65 21.46
CA PRO A 36 4.33 21.42 22.30
C PRO A 36 2.88 21.15 21.89
N ALA A 37 1.92 21.36 22.81
CA ALA A 37 0.50 21.05 22.60
C ALA A 37 -0.09 21.62 21.29
N PRO A 38 0.19 22.87 20.86
CA PRO A 38 -0.31 23.39 19.59
C PRO A 38 0.18 22.61 18.36
N ALA A 39 1.44 22.16 18.37
CA ALA A 39 2.02 21.38 17.28
C ALA A 39 1.40 19.98 17.20
N ARG A 40 1.05 19.37 18.34
CA ARG A 40 0.33 18.09 18.39
C ARG A 40 -1.07 18.19 17.78
N THR A 41 -1.83 19.22 18.15
CA THR A 41 -3.16 19.50 17.57
C THR A 41 -3.08 19.71 16.06
N ALA A 42 -2.08 20.47 15.59
CA ALA A 42 -1.85 20.67 14.16
C ALA A 42 -1.50 19.34 13.45
N GLY A 43 -0.63 18.53 14.04
CA GLY A 43 -0.26 17.21 13.53
C GLY A 43 -1.43 16.24 13.44
N ALA A 44 -2.28 16.19 14.47
CA ALA A 44 -3.50 15.36 14.48
C ALA A 44 -4.48 15.79 13.38
N ARG A 45 -4.71 17.10 13.21
CA ARG A 45 -5.54 17.64 12.12
C ARG A 45 -4.98 17.32 10.74
N PHE A 46 -3.67 17.46 10.57
CA PHE A 46 -3.00 17.11 9.32
C PHE A 46 -3.15 15.61 9.00
N LEU A 47 -2.90 14.74 9.98
CA LEU A 47 -3.06 13.29 9.82
C LEU A 47 -4.50 12.92 9.45
N LEU A 48 -5.48 13.50 10.14
CA LEU A 48 -6.89 13.30 9.82
C LEU A 48 -7.21 13.76 8.40
N GLY A 49 -6.73 14.93 7.98
CA GLY A 49 -6.87 15.41 6.61
C GLY A 49 -6.31 14.41 5.59
N ARG A 50 -5.11 13.87 5.84
CA ARG A 50 -4.51 12.83 4.97
C ARG A 50 -5.32 11.54 4.92
N ILE A 51 -5.91 11.12 6.05
CA ILE A 51 -6.78 9.94 6.09
C ILE A 51 -8.06 10.18 5.27
N ARG A 52 -8.66 11.37 5.40
CA ARG A 52 -9.83 11.78 4.59
C ARG A 52 -9.51 11.77 3.09
N ASP A 53 -8.41 12.40 2.69
CA ASP A 53 -7.97 12.44 1.29
C ASP A 53 -7.77 11.02 0.74
N ASN A 54 -7.08 10.17 1.50
CA ASN A 54 -6.83 8.79 1.12
C ASN A 54 -8.13 7.97 1.02
N TRP A 55 -9.07 8.16 1.96
CA TRP A 55 -10.38 7.51 1.93
C TRP A 55 -11.17 7.90 0.67
N GLY A 56 -11.25 9.19 0.36
CA GLY A 56 -11.92 9.68 -0.84
C GLY A 56 -11.31 9.11 -2.12
N ARG A 57 -9.98 9.08 -2.21
CA ARG A 57 -9.26 8.48 -3.35
C ARG A 57 -9.49 6.97 -3.48
N PHE A 58 -9.52 6.24 -2.36
CA PHE A 58 -9.85 4.82 -2.34
C PHE A 58 -11.25 4.59 -2.90
N HIS A 59 -12.27 5.26 -2.37
CA HIS A 59 -13.64 5.09 -2.84
C HIS A 59 -13.84 5.50 -4.30
N ALA A 60 -13.25 6.63 -4.71
CA ALA A 60 -13.30 7.08 -6.10
C ALA A 60 -12.61 6.10 -7.07
N SER A 61 -11.67 5.28 -6.58
CA SER A 61 -10.99 4.28 -7.40
C SER A 61 -11.81 3.00 -7.64
N LEU A 62 -12.73 2.64 -6.74
CA LEU A 62 -13.54 1.43 -6.84
C LEU A 62 -14.32 1.34 -8.17
N PRO A 63 -15.19 2.31 -8.52
CA PRO A 63 -15.93 2.23 -9.79
C PRO A 63 -14.99 2.28 -11.01
N ARG A 64 -13.88 3.00 -10.92
CA ARG A 64 -12.89 3.08 -12.00
C ARG A 64 -12.24 1.72 -12.28
N TRP A 65 -11.88 0.98 -11.24
CA TRP A 65 -11.30 -0.35 -11.40
C TRP A 65 -12.30 -1.38 -11.87
N ARG A 66 -13.53 -1.36 -11.35
CA ARG A 66 -14.61 -2.22 -11.85
C ARG A 66 -14.81 -1.99 -13.35
N GLN A 67 -14.99 -0.74 -13.76
CA GLN A 67 -15.12 -0.37 -15.17
C GLN A 67 -13.91 -0.81 -16.01
N ALA A 68 -12.68 -0.56 -15.54
CA ALA A 68 -11.46 -0.91 -16.27
C ALA A 68 -11.35 -2.42 -16.52
N LEU A 69 -11.78 -3.25 -15.57
CA LEU A 69 -11.81 -4.70 -15.72
C LEU A 69 -12.99 -5.16 -16.58
N ASP A 70 -14.17 -4.56 -16.44
CA ASP A 70 -15.37 -4.89 -17.24
C ASP A 70 -15.19 -4.59 -18.72
N CYS A 71 -14.57 -3.47 -19.07
CA CYS A 71 -14.30 -3.10 -20.46
C CYS A 71 -13.39 -4.10 -21.20
N ARG A 72 -12.69 -4.98 -20.48
CA ARG A 72 -11.87 -6.04 -21.08
C ARG A 72 -12.68 -7.31 -21.37
N GLY A 73 -13.87 -7.45 -20.80
CA GLY A 73 -14.68 -8.67 -20.79
C GLY A 73 -14.38 -9.54 -19.56
N PRO A 74 -15.38 -10.26 -19.01
CA PRO A 74 -15.27 -10.99 -17.73
C PRO A 74 -14.17 -12.06 -17.75
N ASP A 75 -13.86 -12.59 -18.94
CA ASP A 75 -12.91 -13.68 -19.11
C ASP A 75 -11.52 -13.29 -19.59
N ARG A 76 -11.27 -11.99 -19.82
CA ARG A 76 -10.02 -11.58 -20.48
C ARG A 76 -8.89 -11.32 -19.50
N VAL A 77 -9.21 -10.82 -18.30
CA VAL A 77 -8.21 -10.57 -17.26
C VAL A 77 -8.16 -11.78 -16.35
N ARG A 78 -7.00 -12.44 -16.30
CA ARG A 78 -6.76 -13.63 -15.46
C ARG A 78 -5.79 -13.38 -14.31
N VAL A 79 -5.04 -12.29 -14.37
CA VAL A 79 -4.02 -11.93 -13.38
C VAL A 79 -3.83 -10.41 -13.39
N ILE A 80 -3.51 -9.85 -12.24
CA ILE A 80 -3.14 -8.46 -12.05
C ILE A 80 -1.64 -8.39 -11.80
N LEU A 81 -0.92 -7.65 -12.64
CA LEU A 81 0.48 -7.31 -12.41
C LEU A 81 0.55 -5.96 -11.72
N LEU A 82 1.13 -5.90 -10.52
CA LEU A 82 1.11 -4.70 -9.68
C LEU A 82 2.50 -4.33 -9.18
N ASN A 83 2.88 -3.07 -9.35
CA ASN A 83 4.03 -2.55 -8.62
C ASN A 83 3.64 -2.29 -7.14
N THR A 84 4.37 -2.81 -6.15
CA THR A 84 3.97 -2.92 -4.74
C THR A 84 3.77 -1.62 -3.96
N ARG A 85 4.12 -0.44 -4.50
CA ARG A 85 3.93 0.83 -3.75
C ARG A 85 2.48 1.08 -3.37
N LEU A 86 2.09 0.84 -2.12
CA LEU A 86 0.72 0.99 -1.65
C LEU A 86 0.23 2.43 -1.87
N SER A 87 -0.91 2.56 -2.54
CA SER A 87 -1.65 3.81 -2.69
C SER A 87 -3.13 3.55 -2.44
N PRO A 88 -3.93 4.58 -2.11
CA PRO A 88 -5.38 4.40 -1.95
C PRO A 88 -6.05 3.77 -3.17
N GLU A 89 -5.63 4.12 -4.38
CA GLU A 89 -6.16 3.54 -5.61
C GLU A 89 -5.79 2.07 -5.76
N LYS A 90 -4.59 1.66 -5.33
CA LYS A 90 -4.19 0.25 -5.36
C LYS A 90 -4.89 -0.56 -4.29
N ALA A 91 -5.21 0.05 -3.13
CA ALA A 91 -6.09 -0.58 -2.16
C ALA A 91 -7.49 -0.80 -2.77
N GLY A 92 -8.01 0.15 -3.55
CA GLY A 92 -9.26 -0.05 -4.29
C GLY A 92 -9.17 -1.16 -5.34
N LEU A 93 -8.05 -1.26 -6.06
CA LEU A 93 -7.81 -2.40 -6.97
C LEU A 93 -7.77 -3.73 -6.20
N HIS A 94 -7.18 -3.74 -5.01
CA HIS A 94 -7.15 -4.91 -4.14
C HIS A 94 -8.53 -5.34 -3.64
N GLU A 95 -9.45 -4.41 -3.40
CA GLU A 95 -10.84 -4.79 -3.09
C GLU A 95 -11.54 -5.37 -4.32
N VAL A 96 -11.44 -4.69 -5.47
CA VAL A 96 -12.11 -5.13 -6.70
C VAL A 96 -11.56 -6.48 -7.21
N ARG A 97 -10.28 -6.79 -6.99
CA ARG A 97 -9.73 -8.10 -7.36
C ARG A 97 -10.29 -9.23 -6.50
N LEU A 98 -10.62 -8.97 -5.23
CA LEU A 98 -11.23 -9.97 -4.36
C LEU A 98 -12.67 -10.28 -4.80
N GLU A 99 -13.44 -9.28 -5.20
CA GLU A 99 -14.78 -9.44 -5.79
C GLU A 99 -14.78 -10.36 -7.01
N ARG A 100 -13.65 -10.48 -7.71
CA ARG A 100 -13.48 -11.22 -8.97
C ARG A 100 -12.57 -12.43 -8.86
N SER A 101 -12.08 -12.76 -7.66
CA SER A 101 -11.10 -13.83 -7.43
C SER A 101 -9.88 -13.77 -8.36
N LEU A 102 -9.41 -12.55 -8.68
CA LEU A 102 -8.26 -12.36 -9.57
C LEU A 102 -6.95 -12.43 -8.78
N PRO A 103 -5.99 -13.29 -9.17
CA PRO A 103 -4.68 -13.32 -8.54
C PRO A 103 -3.87 -12.06 -8.85
N VAL A 104 -3.09 -11.61 -7.87
CA VAL A 104 -2.16 -10.49 -7.93
C VAL A 104 -0.74 -11.02 -7.89
N VAL A 105 0.02 -10.75 -8.95
CA VAL A 105 1.47 -10.89 -8.96
C VAL A 105 2.05 -9.51 -8.77
N ALA A 106 2.67 -9.27 -7.62
CA ALA A 106 3.26 -7.98 -7.32
C ALA A 106 4.78 -8.01 -7.49
N PHE A 107 5.36 -6.87 -7.82
CA PHE A 107 6.80 -6.70 -7.95
C PHE A 107 7.18 -5.31 -7.44
N GLN A 108 8.38 -5.15 -6.90
CA GLN A 108 8.89 -3.84 -6.56
C GLN A 108 9.68 -3.22 -7.72
N HIS A 109 9.90 -1.91 -7.67
CA HIS A 109 10.79 -1.25 -8.61
C HIS A 109 12.17 -1.92 -8.60
N GLY A 110 12.58 -2.40 -9.77
CA GLY A 110 13.96 -2.81 -9.98
C GLY A 110 14.95 -1.68 -9.66
N VAL A 111 15.88 -1.99 -8.76
CA VAL A 111 17.31 -1.68 -8.79
C VAL A 111 17.78 -0.24 -8.55
N ASN A 112 16.99 0.82 -8.71
CA ASN A 112 17.62 2.16 -8.71
C ASN A 112 17.81 2.82 -7.33
N ARG A 113 17.24 2.27 -6.25
CA ARG A 113 17.45 2.82 -4.89
C ARG A 113 17.63 1.77 -3.79
N GLU A 114 17.15 0.55 -3.99
CA GLU A 114 17.10 -0.52 -2.99
C GLU A 114 18.31 -1.47 -2.91
N PRO A 115 19.14 -1.70 -3.94
CA PRO A 115 20.37 -2.49 -3.77
C PRO A 115 21.45 -1.73 -2.97
N ASN A 116 21.40 -0.40 -2.99
CA ASN A 116 22.39 0.48 -2.36
C ASN A 116 21.91 1.06 -1.02
N ALA A 117 20.61 1.10 -0.78
CA ALA A 117 20.10 1.34 0.57
C ALA A 117 20.27 0.03 1.35
N PRO A 118 20.82 0.05 2.57
CA PRO A 118 20.71 -1.11 3.44
C PRO A 118 19.22 -1.47 3.47
N ILE A 119 18.87 -2.69 3.05
CA ILE A 119 17.51 -3.23 3.14
C ILE A 119 17.18 -3.21 4.63
N ARG A 120 16.70 -2.07 5.11
CA ARG A 120 16.24 -1.92 6.48
C ARG A 120 14.98 -2.74 6.50
N MET A 121 14.99 -3.82 7.28
CA MET A 121 13.92 -4.83 7.33
C MET A 121 12.51 -4.21 7.46
N ILE A 122 12.41 -2.99 7.99
CA ILE A 122 11.19 -2.17 8.07
C ILE A 122 10.45 -2.00 6.72
N GLN A 123 11.15 -1.87 5.59
CA GLN A 123 10.50 -1.65 4.28
C GLN A 123 9.91 -2.93 3.69
N VAL A 124 10.56 -4.07 3.96
CA VAL A 124 10.16 -5.39 3.45
C VAL A 124 8.81 -5.86 4.02
N TYR A 125 8.43 -5.39 5.22
CA TYR A 125 7.18 -5.80 5.89
C TYR A 125 5.88 -5.41 5.18
N PHE A 126 5.91 -4.64 4.09
CA PHE A 126 4.70 -4.22 3.39
C PHE A 126 4.55 -4.77 1.97
N GLU A 127 5.54 -5.46 1.42
CA GLU A 127 5.61 -5.65 -0.04
C GLU A 127 4.80 -6.87 -0.52
N ASN A 128 4.79 -7.96 0.24
CA ASN A 128 4.06 -9.19 -0.12
C ASN A 128 2.71 -9.38 0.59
N ASN A 129 2.28 -8.43 1.43
CA ASN A 129 1.04 -8.57 2.21
C ASN A 129 -0.26 -8.40 1.40
N THR A 130 -0.16 -7.96 0.14
CA THR A 130 -1.30 -7.74 -0.75
C THR A 130 -1.27 -8.62 -2.00
N ALA A 131 -0.19 -9.37 -2.20
CA ALA A 131 0.09 -10.15 -3.39
C ALA A 131 -0.13 -11.64 -3.14
N ASP A 132 -0.60 -12.35 -4.16
CA ASP A 132 -0.69 -13.81 -4.12
C ASP A 132 0.64 -14.44 -4.56
N ILE A 133 1.44 -13.73 -5.36
CA ILE A 133 2.86 -14.01 -5.62
C ILE A 133 3.63 -12.69 -5.58
N PHE A 134 4.76 -12.65 -4.89
CA PHE A 134 5.66 -11.50 -4.91
C PHE A 134 6.92 -11.81 -5.72
N LEU A 135 7.30 -10.93 -6.64
CA LEU A 135 8.53 -11.03 -7.42
C LEU A 135 9.60 -10.14 -6.79
N ALA A 136 10.53 -10.78 -6.11
CA ALA A 136 11.68 -10.14 -5.47
C ALA A 136 12.87 -10.05 -6.45
N PHE A 137 13.73 -9.06 -6.27
CA PHE A 137 14.92 -8.92 -7.12
C PHE A 137 16.00 -9.98 -6.81
N SER A 138 16.10 -10.47 -5.57
CA SER A 138 17.15 -11.41 -5.16
C SER A 138 16.60 -12.48 -4.23
N GLU A 139 17.34 -13.59 -4.06
CA GLU A 139 17.00 -14.63 -3.10
C GLU A 139 16.89 -14.09 -1.68
N ARG A 140 17.82 -13.20 -1.29
CA ARG A 140 17.75 -12.51 0.01
C ARG A 140 16.49 -11.67 0.15
N GLY A 141 16.06 -10.98 -0.91
CA GLY A 141 14.82 -10.23 -0.93
C GLY A 141 13.60 -11.14 -0.77
N ALA A 142 13.57 -12.26 -1.50
CA ALA A 142 12.51 -13.25 -1.39
C ALA A 142 12.41 -13.82 0.03
N ALA A 143 13.54 -14.25 0.61
CA ALA A 143 13.59 -14.77 1.98
C ALA A 143 13.10 -13.73 3.01
N ALA A 144 13.57 -12.48 2.91
CA ALA A 144 13.14 -11.42 3.82
C ALA A 144 11.65 -11.09 3.67
N SER A 145 11.10 -11.14 2.45
CA SER A 145 9.68 -10.98 2.22
C SER A 145 8.88 -12.14 2.82
N ASP A 146 9.34 -13.37 2.67
CA ASP A 146 8.66 -14.56 3.23
C ASP A 146 8.71 -14.62 4.77
N GLU A 147 9.71 -13.98 5.40
CA GLU A 147 9.78 -13.79 6.86
C GLU A 147 8.76 -12.78 7.40
N ASN A 148 8.04 -12.06 6.52
CA ASN A 148 7.03 -11.09 6.93
C ASN A 148 5.82 -11.79 7.58
N HIS A 149 5.47 -11.37 8.80
CA HIS A 149 4.31 -11.87 9.52
C HIS A 149 2.98 -11.68 8.76
N PHE A 150 2.92 -10.71 7.85
CA PHE A 150 1.75 -10.41 7.03
C PHE A 150 1.83 -10.95 5.60
N ALA A 151 2.82 -11.80 5.28
CA ALA A 151 2.94 -12.42 3.97
C ALA A 151 1.67 -13.19 3.58
N ARG A 152 1.21 -13.03 2.33
CA ARG A 152 0.03 -13.76 1.81
C ARG A 152 0.36 -14.86 0.83
N GLY A 153 1.51 -14.80 0.19
CA GLY A 153 1.93 -15.73 -0.84
C GLY A 153 3.45 -15.80 -0.96
N PRO A 154 3.96 -16.76 -1.72
CA PRO A 154 5.40 -16.98 -1.85
C PRO A 154 6.07 -15.81 -2.57
N SER A 155 7.33 -15.59 -2.23
CA SER A 155 8.21 -14.68 -2.93
C SER A 155 9.14 -15.45 -3.88
N ILE A 156 9.26 -14.97 -5.12
CA ILE A 156 10.09 -15.57 -6.17
C ILE A 156 11.18 -14.57 -6.54
N ALA A 157 12.44 -14.97 -6.42
CA ALA A 157 13.55 -14.19 -6.92
C ALA A 157 13.59 -14.22 -8.45
N VAL A 158 13.49 -13.06 -9.10
CA VAL A 158 13.47 -12.92 -10.58
C VAL A 158 14.53 -11.96 -11.12
N GLY A 159 15.33 -11.32 -10.27
CA GLY A 159 16.40 -10.44 -10.74
C GLY A 159 17.60 -11.23 -11.26
N ILE A 160 18.45 -10.52 -12.02
CA ILE A 160 19.69 -11.09 -12.53
C ILE A 160 20.60 -11.32 -11.31
N PRO A 161 21.12 -12.55 -11.09
CA PRO A 161 22.09 -12.78 -10.04
C PRO A 161 23.25 -11.82 -10.24
N ILE A 162 23.50 -10.97 -9.25
CA ILE A 162 24.75 -10.22 -9.22
C ILE A 162 25.80 -11.30 -8.98
N ALA A 163 26.47 -11.74 -10.05
CA ALA A 163 27.65 -12.57 -9.93
C ALA A 163 28.64 -11.81 -9.05
N SER A 164 28.71 -12.21 -7.78
CA SER A 164 29.68 -11.80 -6.76
C SER A 164 30.14 -10.33 -6.87
N TRP A 165 29.49 -9.44 -6.13
CA TRP A 165 30.14 -8.16 -5.78
C TRP A 165 31.38 -8.51 -4.93
N PRO A 166 32.62 -8.20 -5.36
CA PRO A 166 33.82 -8.42 -4.56
C PRO A 166 33.80 -7.65 -3.24
#